data_AF-A0A0V0I9F5-F1
#
_entry.id   AF-A0A0V0I9F5-F1
#
_cell.length_a   1.000
_cell.length_b   1.000
_cell.length_c   1.000
_cell.angle_alpha   90.00
_cell.angle_beta   90.00
_cell.angle_gamma   90.00
#
_symmetry.space_group_name_H-M   'P 1'
#
loop_
_entity.id
_entity.type
_entity.pdbx_description
1 polymer ?
#
loop_
_entity_poly.entity_id
_entity_poly.type
_entity_poly.pdbx_seq_one_letter_code
_entity_poly.pdbx_strand_id
1 'polypeptide(L)'
;MKGEIGAKLRDGETKQNAAKIDAETFIVSTNRQGEGKKEEVRVNTEVKIFQNQREAEVVEATTVLAKKKAGWSQTARLAEVEAEKAVAIREAELQMEVEKKKAFVETAKLKAELLTKATVEYDIKVQEANSELYKRQKEAEAALFESQKKAEAQRANADAELYARQQAANSELYAKQKEAEGVATIGKAQAIYLGSILKELNHNYPALRDYLMINNGIYQEIANTNAQAVQGMQPKISIWSGSNSTESNGGEGGSGLKDVAGLYRMLPPLLETVHEQTGMQPPAWLATLPDHK
;
A
#
# COMPACT_ATOMS: atom_id res chain seq x y z
N MET A 1 -29.23 125.15 -153.65
CA MET A 1 -30.02 125.30 -152.41
C MET A 1 -29.61 124.16 -151.46
N LYS A 2 -28.48 124.25 -150.74
CA LYS A 2 -28.37 124.62 -149.31
C LYS A 2 -29.05 123.69 -148.26
N GLY A 3 -29.63 122.54 -148.62
CA GLY A 3 -30.32 121.64 -147.68
C GLY A 3 -29.67 120.28 -147.37
N GLU A 4 -28.94 119.66 -148.30
CA GLU A 4 -28.57 118.23 -148.17
C GLU A 4 -27.22 117.95 -147.48
N ILE A 5 -26.35 118.95 -147.34
CA ILE A 5 -25.02 118.76 -146.73
C ILE A 5 -25.11 118.72 -145.18
N GLY A 6 -26.16 119.30 -144.58
CA GLY A 6 -26.37 119.30 -143.13
C GLY A 6 -27.03 118.04 -142.56
N ALA A 7 -27.59 117.17 -143.40
CA ALA A 7 -28.19 115.90 -142.96
C ALA A 7 -27.14 114.81 -142.75
N LYS A 8 -26.13 114.72 -143.64
CA LYS A 8 -25.08 113.70 -143.57
C LYS A 8 -24.08 113.90 -142.41
N LEU A 9 -23.92 115.12 -141.91
CA LEU A 9 -23.04 115.38 -140.74
C LEU A 9 -23.70 114.91 -139.42
N ARG A 10 -25.01 115.09 -139.27
CA ARG A 10 -25.78 114.65 -138.08
C ARG A 10 -25.91 113.13 -137.99
N ASP A 11 -25.98 112.44 -139.14
CA ASP A 11 -25.96 110.96 -139.19
C ASP A 11 -24.58 110.38 -138.84
N GLY A 12 -23.49 111.12 -139.03
CA GLY A 12 -22.15 110.71 -138.62
C GLY A 12 -21.94 110.81 -137.11
N GLU A 13 -22.38 111.90 -136.50
CA GLU A 13 -22.26 112.12 -135.05
C GLU A 13 -23.16 111.20 -134.23
N THR A 14 -24.37 110.88 -134.71
CA THR A 14 -25.26 109.91 -134.06
C THR A 14 -24.70 108.50 -134.09
N LYS A 15 -24.04 108.08 -135.18
CA LYS A 15 -23.36 106.77 -135.27
C LYS A 15 -22.13 106.69 -134.37
N GLN A 16 -21.35 107.76 -134.23
CA GLN A 16 -20.22 107.78 -133.30
C GLN A 16 -20.66 107.77 -131.83
N ASN A 17 -21.73 108.47 -131.48
CA ASN A 17 -22.25 108.46 -130.12
C ASN A 17 -22.87 107.10 -129.76
N ALA A 18 -23.57 106.45 -130.69
CA ALA A 18 -24.07 105.09 -130.48
C ALA A 18 -22.92 104.08 -130.22
N ALA A 19 -21.84 104.15 -131.01
CA ALA A 19 -20.69 103.26 -130.83
C ALA A 19 -19.93 103.52 -129.51
N LYS A 20 -19.84 104.77 -129.04
CA LYS A 20 -19.24 105.09 -127.73
C LYS A 20 -20.09 104.56 -126.58
N ILE A 21 -21.41 104.73 -126.63
CA ILE A 21 -22.32 104.25 -125.59
C ILE A 21 -22.30 102.72 -125.52
N ASP A 22 -22.27 102.01 -126.65
CA ASP A 22 -22.18 100.55 -126.69
C ASP A 22 -20.85 100.03 -126.14
N ALA A 23 -19.73 100.71 -126.45
CA ALA A 23 -18.43 100.35 -125.88
C ALA A 23 -18.39 100.60 -124.36
N GLU A 24 -18.93 101.72 -123.89
CA GLU A 24 -19.00 102.04 -122.45
C GLU A 24 -19.94 101.08 -121.70
N THR A 25 -21.09 100.71 -122.27
CA THR A 25 -21.99 99.70 -121.66
C THR A 25 -21.40 98.30 -121.68
N PHE A 26 -20.64 97.91 -122.71
CA PHE A 26 -19.93 96.63 -122.73
C PHE A 26 -18.82 96.57 -121.66
N ILE A 27 -18.06 97.65 -121.48
CA ILE A 27 -17.02 97.72 -120.44
C ILE A 27 -17.64 97.71 -119.04
N VAL A 28 -18.71 98.48 -118.80
CA VAL A 28 -19.40 98.51 -117.51
C VAL A 28 -20.06 97.18 -117.18
N SER A 29 -20.69 96.51 -118.14
CA SER A 29 -21.31 95.19 -117.93
C SER A 29 -20.29 94.09 -117.67
N THR A 30 -19.15 94.11 -118.39
CA THR A 30 -18.05 93.17 -118.17
C THR A 30 -17.37 93.40 -116.82
N ASN A 31 -17.14 94.66 -116.42
CA ASN A 31 -16.59 94.98 -115.10
C ASN A 31 -17.55 94.57 -113.98
N ARG A 32 -18.86 94.83 -114.11
CA ARG A 32 -19.86 94.41 -113.13
C ARG A 32 -20.00 92.89 -113.03
N GLN A 33 -19.84 92.15 -114.13
CA GLN A 33 -19.77 90.69 -114.10
C GLN A 33 -18.48 90.17 -113.44
N GLY A 34 -17.34 90.82 -113.69
CA GLY A 34 -16.07 90.48 -113.05
C GLY A 34 -16.10 90.72 -111.54
N GLU A 35 -16.67 91.85 -111.10
CA GLU A 35 -16.92 92.16 -109.69
C GLU A 35 -17.92 91.20 -109.06
N GLY A 36 -19.03 90.89 -109.75
CA GLY A 36 -20.02 89.92 -109.28
C GLY A 36 -19.45 88.51 -109.08
N LYS A 37 -18.60 88.02 -110.00
CA LYS A 37 -17.91 86.73 -109.85
C LYS A 37 -16.87 86.73 -108.74
N LYS A 38 -16.13 87.84 -108.56
CA LYS A 38 -15.18 87.99 -107.43
C LYS A 38 -15.92 87.97 -106.10
N GLU A 39 -17.06 88.65 -106.03
CA GLU A 39 -17.90 88.70 -104.84
C GLU A 39 -18.53 87.33 -104.55
N GLU A 40 -19.02 86.62 -105.57
CA GLU A 40 -19.57 85.27 -105.43
C GLU A 40 -18.50 84.26 -104.94
N VAL A 41 -17.29 84.32 -105.49
CA VAL A 41 -16.17 83.51 -105.01
C VAL A 41 -15.81 83.88 -103.58
N ARG A 42 -15.75 85.18 -103.24
CA ARG A 42 -15.46 85.66 -101.89
C ARG A 42 -16.50 85.13 -100.89
N VAL A 43 -17.79 85.34 -101.16
CA VAL A 43 -18.89 84.86 -100.31
C VAL A 43 -18.85 83.34 -100.19
N ASN A 44 -18.64 82.60 -101.28
CA ASN A 44 -18.52 81.14 -101.22
C ASN A 44 -17.30 80.67 -100.41
N THR A 45 -16.17 81.37 -100.49
CA THR A 45 -15.01 81.07 -99.64
C THR A 45 -15.27 81.40 -98.17
N GLU A 46 -15.94 82.51 -97.87
CA GLU A 46 -16.34 82.89 -96.51
C GLU A 46 -17.33 81.87 -95.93
N VAL A 47 -18.32 81.44 -96.71
CA VAL A 47 -19.26 80.37 -96.32
C VAL A 47 -18.53 79.05 -96.06
N LYS A 48 -17.57 78.65 -96.91
CA LYS A 48 -16.77 77.44 -96.68
C LYS A 48 -15.87 77.55 -95.45
N ILE A 49 -15.24 78.71 -95.21
CA ILE A 49 -14.44 78.95 -94.01
C ILE A 49 -15.32 78.87 -92.76
N PHE A 50 -16.51 79.47 -92.80
CA PHE A 50 -17.47 79.42 -91.71
C PHE A 50 -18.00 78.01 -91.45
N GLN A 51 -18.27 77.23 -92.50
CA GLN A 51 -18.66 75.82 -92.39
C GLN A 51 -17.53 74.99 -91.77
N ASN A 52 -16.30 75.13 -92.24
CA ASN A 52 -15.14 74.44 -91.67
C ASN A 52 -14.89 74.83 -90.21
N GLN A 53 -15.06 76.10 -89.86
CA GLN A 53 -14.97 76.57 -88.47
C GLN A 53 -16.07 75.97 -87.60
N ARG A 54 -17.33 75.96 -88.08
CA ARG A 54 -18.46 75.31 -87.40
C ARG A 54 -18.23 73.81 -87.22
N GLU A 55 -17.72 73.13 -88.23
CA GLU A 55 -17.40 71.70 -88.16
C GLU A 55 -16.25 71.45 -87.18
N ALA A 56 -15.20 72.28 -87.18
CA ALA A 56 -14.12 72.19 -86.20
C ALA A 56 -14.64 72.41 -84.77
N GLU A 57 -15.49 73.42 -84.54
CA GLU A 57 -16.13 73.66 -83.25
C GLU A 57 -17.01 72.47 -82.80
N VAL A 58 -17.74 71.84 -83.72
CA VAL A 58 -18.54 70.64 -83.42
C VAL A 58 -17.65 69.44 -83.09
N VAL A 59 -16.55 69.24 -83.82
CA VAL A 59 -15.57 68.17 -83.52
C VAL A 59 -14.87 68.43 -82.19
N GLU A 60 -14.47 69.66 -81.90
CA GLU A 60 -13.90 70.04 -80.61
C GLU A 60 -14.91 69.83 -79.47
N ALA A 61 -16.15 70.28 -79.63
CA ALA A 61 -17.20 70.07 -78.62
C ALA A 61 -17.50 68.58 -78.41
N THR A 62 -17.56 67.77 -79.48
CA THR A 62 -17.81 66.33 -79.38
C THR A 62 -16.63 65.57 -78.78
N THR A 63 -15.39 65.94 -79.09
CA THR A 63 -14.19 65.34 -78.47
C THR A 63 -14.06 65.74 -77.01
N VAL A 64 -14.40 66.98 -76.63
CA VAL A 64 -14.46 67.42 -75.23
C VAL A 64 -15.56 66.67 -74.47
N LEU A 65 -16.74 66.51 -75.06
CA LEU A 65 -17.81 65.70 -74.49
C LEU A 65 -17.41 64.23 -74.35
N ALA A 66 -16.74 63.66 -75.35
CA ALA A 66 -16.24 62.28 -75.31
C ALA A 66 -15.17 62.11 -74.21
N LYS A 67 -14.22 63.05 -74.08
CA LYS A 67 -13.23 63.06 -73.00
C LYS A 67 -13.89 63.15 -71.63
N LYS A 68 -14.88 64.03 -71.45
CA LYS A 68 -15.65 64.14 -70.20
C LYS A 68 -16.42 62.86 -69.88
N LYS A 69 -17.10 62.26 -70.86
CA LYS A 69 -17.78 60.96 -70.71
C LYS A 69 -16.81 59.84 -70.34
N ALA A 70 -15.63 59.77 -70.97
CA ALA A 70 -14.60 58.79 -70.66
C ALA A 70 -14.07 58.97 -69.23
N GLY A 71 -13.79 60.22 -68.82
CA GLY A 71 -13.38 60.55 -67.47
C GLY A 71 -14.42 60.11 -66.43
N TRP A 72 -15.70 60.43 -66.64
CA TRP A 72 -16.78 59.99 -65.75
C TRP A 72 -16.93 58.46 -65.71
N SER A 73 -16.77 57.77 -66.84
CA SER A 73 -16.81 56.31 -66.89
C SER A 73 -15.64 55.66 -66.14
N GLN A 74 -14.45 56.27 -66.22
CA GLN A 74 -13.27 55.80 -65.51
C GLN A 74 -13.41 56.02 -64.01
N THR A 75 -13.92 57.18 -63.57
CA THR A 75 -14.19 57.45 -62.15
C THR A 75 -15.27 56.54 -61.59
N ALA A 76 -16.31 56.24 -62.38
CA ALA A 76 -17.36 55.29 -61.98
C ALA A 76 -16.79 53.88 -61.78
N ARG A 77 -16.00 53.38 -62.75
CA ARG A 77 -15.34 52.07 -62.64
C ARG A 77 -14.33 51.99 -61.50
N LEU A 78 -13.57 53.06 -61.26
CA LEU A 78 -12.65 53.13 -60.12
C LEU A 78 -13.41 53.05 -58.80
N ALA A 79 -14.50 53.82 -58.66
CA ALA A 79 -15.35 53.78 -57.46
C ALA A 79 -15.98 52.39 -57.25
N GLU A 80 -16.42 51.72 -58.31
CA GLU A 80 -16.93 50.34 -58.24
C GLU A 80 -15.86 49.36 -57.77
N VAL A 81 -14.66 49.39 -58.38
CA VAL A 81 -13.55 48.50 -57.99
C VAL A 81 -13.06 48.79 -56.57
N GLU A 82 -12.96 50.06 -56.18
CA GLU A 82 -12.59 50.44 -54.81
C GLU A 82 -13.63 49.95 -53.80
N ALA A 83 -14.92 50.04 -54.12
CA ALA A 83 -15.99 49.50 -53.29
C ALA A 83 -15.90 47.97 -53.17
N GLU A 84 -15.71 47.25 -54.29
CA GLU A 84 -15.53 45.80 -54.30
C GLU A 84 -14.30 45.36 -53.49
N LYS A 85 -13.16 46.04 -53.65
CA LYS A 85 -11.94 45.75 -52.91
C LYS A 85 -12.08 46.08 -51.42
N ALA A 86 -12.78 47.16 -51.06
CA ALA A 86 -13.08 47.48 -49.67
C ALA A 86 -13.97 46.42 -49.01
N VAL A 87 -14.96 45.89 -49.73
CA VAL A 87 -15.78 44.75 -49.27
C VAL A 87 -14.90 43.51 -49.10
N ALA A 88 -14.06 43.18 -50.08
CA ALA A 88 -13.18 42.01 -50.01
C ALA A 88 -12.16 42.06 -48.85
N ILE A 89 -11.61 43.25 -48.56
CA ILE A 89 -10.71 43.45 -47.40
C ILE A 89 -11.46 43.20 -46.10
N ARG A 90 -12.67 43.76 -45.93
CA ARG A 90 -13.48 43.54 -44.73
C ARG A 90 -13.88 42.07 -44.57
N GLU A 91 -14.21 41.39 -45.67
CA GLU A 91 -14.51 39.95 -45.64
C GLU A 91 -13.29 39.13 -45.20
N ALA A 92 -12.10 39.45 -45.72
CA ALA A 92 -10.85 38.79 -45.32
C ALA A 92 -10.50 39.06 -43.85
N GLU A 93 -10.66 40.30 -43.37
CA GLU A 93 -10.49 40.66 -41.96
C GLU A 93 -11.46 39.87 -41.06
N LEU A 94 -12.74 39.82 -41.44
CA LEU A 94 -13.76 39.05 -40.73
C LEU A 94 -13.44 37.55 -40.73
N GLN A 95 -12.98 36.99 -41.84
CA GLN A 95 -12.56 35.58 -41.91
C GLN A 95 -11.38 35.32 -40.96
N MET A 96 -10.34 36.17 -40.98
CA MET A 96 -9.21 36.05 -40.06
C MET A 96 -9.66 36.13 -38.59
N GLU A 97 -10.61 37.01 -38.26
CA GLU A 97 -11.17 37.09 -36.90
C GLU A 97 -11.94 35.83 -36.52
N VAL A 98 -12.74 35.28 -37.43
CA VAL A 98 -13.48 34.04 -37.19
C VAL A 98 -12.52 32.88 -36.96
N GLU A 99 -11.46 32.76 -37.74
CA GLU A 99 -10.44 31.72 -37.56
C GLU A 99 -9.68 31.87 -36.23
N LYS A 100 -9.28 33.09 -35.87
CA LYS A 100 -8.68 33.37 -34.56
C LYS A 100 -9.64 32.95 -33.44
N LYS A 101 -10.92 33.36 -33.52
CA LYS A 101 -11.94 33.00 -32.53
C LYS A 101 -12.14 31.48 -32.45
N LYS A 102 -12.17 30.77 -33.59
CA LYS A 102 -12.25 29.30 -33.63
C LYS A 102 -11.05 28.66 -32.93
N ALA A 103 -9.83 29.10 -33.23
CA ALA A 103 -8.62 28.60 -32.56
C ALA A 103 -8.63 28.88 -31.05
N PHE A 104 -9.10 30.05 -30.62
CA PHE A 104 -9.28 30.35 -29.19
C PHE A 104 -10.32 29.43 -28.54
N VAL A 105 -11.44 29.17 -29.20
CA VAL A 105 -12.47 28.25 -28.68
C VAL A 105 -11.94 26.82 -28.58
N GLU A 106 -11.20 26.34 -29.58
CA GLU A 106 -10.61 25.00 -29.57
C GLU A 106 -9.57 24.85 -28.45
N THR A 107 -8.67 25.83 -28.29
CA THR A 107 -7.69 25.82 -27.20
C THR A 107 -8.35 25.94 -25.82
N ALA A 108 -9.41 26.74 -25.68
CA ALA A 108 -10.19 26.81 -24.46
C ALA A 108 -10.91 25.48 -24.15
N LYS A 109 -11.48 24.83 -25.17
CA LYS A 109 -12.13 23.53 -25.05
C LYS A 109 -11.14 22.45 -24.61
N LEU A 110 -9.99 22.36 -25.28
CA LEU A 110 -8.92 21.41 -24.91
C LEU A 110 -8.39 21.68 -23.50
N LYS A 111 -8.18 22.94 -23.12
CA LYS A 111 -7.81 23.29 -21.74
C LYS A 111 -8.87 22.87 -20.75
N ALA A 112 -10.15 23.10 -21.03
CA ALA A 112 -11.24 22.68 -20.15
C ALA A 112 -11.30 21.15 -20.02
N GLU A 113 -11.18 20.40 -21.12
CA GLU A 113 -11.15 18.93 -21.10
C GLU A 113 -9.93 18.38 -20.35
N LEU A 114 -8.75 18.96 -20.53
CA LEU A 114 -7.55 18.54 -19.81
C LEU A 114 -7.61 18.90 -18.32
N LEU A 115 -8.07 20.11 -17.99
CA LEU A 115 -8.23 20.54 -16.61
C LEU A 115 -9.27 19.70 -15.88
N THR A 116 -10.42 19.43 -16.52
CA THR A 116 -11.47 18.58 -15.92
C THR A 116 -10.99 17.15 -15.71
N LYS A 117 -10.26 16.56 -16.67
CA LYS A 117 -9.63 15.24 -16.49
C LYS A 117 -8.61 15.25 -15.35
N ALA A 118 -7.73 16.26 -15.31
CA ALA A 118 -6.72 16.37 -14.26
C ALA A 118 -7.33 16.57 -12.86
N THR A 119 -8.41 17.36 -12.73
CA THR A 119 -9.11 17.53 -11.46
C THR A 119 -9.77 16.23 -11.01
N VAL A 120 -10.40 15.49 -11.93
CA VAL A 120 -11.02 14.20 -11.60
C VAL A 120 -9.97 13.17 -11.21
N GLU A 121 -8.86 13.06 -11.95
CA GLU A 121 -7.76 12.16 -11.60
C GLU A 121 -7.11 12.52 -10.26
N TYR A 122 -6.97 13.82 -9.97
CA TYR A 122 -6.49 14.30 -8.69
C TYR A 122 -7.44 13.89 -7.55
N ASP A 123 -8.75 14.12 -7.71
CA ASP A 123 -9.75 13.76 -6.72
C ASP A 123 -9.80 12.25 -6.49
N ILE A 124 -9.71 11.43 -7.55
CA ILE A 124 -9.63 9.97 -7.44
C ILE A 124 -8.41 9.57 -6.62
N LYS A 125 -7.22 10.09 -6.93
CA LYS A 125 -5.99 9.75 -6.19
C LYS A 125 -6.06 10.18 -4.72
N VAL A 126 -6.65 11.34 -4.44
CA VAL A 126 -6.85 11.81 -3.06
C VAL A 126 -7.82 10.89 -2.31
N GLN A 127 -8.94 10.49 -2.93
CA GLN A 127 -9.89 9.56 -2.32
C GLN A 127 -9.27 8.17 -2.10
N GLU A 128 -8.51 7.65 -3.07
CA GLU A 128 -7.78 6.39 -2.95
C GLU A 128 -6.76 6.44 -1.80
N ALA A 129 -5.90 7.46 -1.76
CA ALA A 129 -4.93 7.65 -0.70
C ALA A 129 -5.60 7.78 0.68
N ASN A 130 -6.69 8.55 0.78
CA ASN A 130 -7.47 8.66 2.01
C ASN A 130 -8.08 7.32 2.42
N SER A 131 -8.59 6.54 1.47
CA SER A 131 -9.15 5.22 1.74
C SER A 131 -8.09 4.24 2.25
N GLU A 132 -6.88 4.27 1.68
CA GLU A 132 -5.77 3.44 2.14
C GLU A 132 -5.29 3.86 3.52
N LEU A 133 -5.17 5.17 3.79
CA LEU A 133 -4.82 5.68 5.10
C LEU A 133 -5.85 5.23 6.14
N TYR A 134 -7.14 5.33 5.83
CA TYR A 134 -8.21 4.89 6.71
C TYR A 134 -8.15 3.37 6.98
N LYS A 135 -7.91 2.55 5.95
CA LYS A 135 -7.72 1.10 6.11
C LYS A 135 -6.53 0.79 7.01
N ARG A 136 -5.36 1.39 6.76
CA ARG A 136 -4.15 1.20 7.59
C ARG A 136 -4.36 1.65 9.03
N GLN A 137 -5.07 2.77 9.25
CA GLN A 137 -5.42 3.24 10.60
C GLN A 137 -6.32 2.24 11.31
N LYS A 138 -7.36 1.73 10.64
CA LYS A 138 -8.28 0.75 11.23
C LYS A 138 -7.61 -0.59 11.50
N GLU A 139 -6.72 -1.05 10.63
CA GLU A 139 -5.92 -2.25 10.84
C GLU A 139 -4.96 -2.08 12.02
N ALA A 140 -4.28 -0.93 12.13
CA ALA A 140 -3.40 -0.63 13.25
C ALA A 140 -4.17 -0.52 14.58
N GLU A 141 -5.32 0.16 14.58
CA GLU A 141 -6.21 0.23 15.74
C GLU A 141 -6.71 -1.16 16.15
N ALA A 142 -7.11 -2.00 15.19
CA ALA A 142 -7.54 -3.37 15.45
C ALA A 142 -6.40 -4.21 16.04
N ALA A 143 -5.19 -4.12 15.47
CA ALA A 143 -4.02 -4.84 16.00
C ALA A 143 -3.63 -4.38 17.41
N LEU A 144 -3.70 -3.08 17.69
CA LEU A 144 -3.48 -2.54 19.03
C LEU A 144 -4.56 -3.01 20.00
N PHE A 145 -5.82 -3.01 19.59
CA PHE A 145 -6.92 -3.49 20.43
C PHE A 145 -6.81 -4.99 20.72
N GLU A 146 -6.49 -5.81 19.73
CA GLU A 146 -6.25 -7.24 19.92
C GLU A 146 -5.07 -7.51 20.85
N SER A 147 -3.95 -6.80 20.68
CA SER A 147 -2.78 -6.96 21.54
C SER A 147 -3.05 -6.52 22.98
N GLN A 148 -3.78 -5.41 23.17
CA GLN A 148 -4.25 -4.96 24.49
C GLN A 148 -5.16 -6.01 25.13
N LYS A 149 -6.15 -6.54 24.41
CA LYS A 149 -7.06 -7.56 24.94
C LYS A 149 -6.35 -8.87 25.27
N LYS A 150 -5.38 -9.29 24.45
CA LYS A 150 -4.54 -10.46 24.74
C LYS A 150 -3.68 -10.23 26.00
N ALA A 151 -3.08 -9.06 26.15
CA ALA A 151 -2.29 -8.72 27.33
C ALA A 151 -3.16 -8.61 28.61
N GLU A 152 -4.35 -8.01 28.51
CA GLU A 152 -5.33 -7.95 29.60
C GLU A 152 -5.78 -9.36 30.01
N ALA A 153 -6.09 -10.23 29.05
CA ALA A 153 -6.46 -11.61 29.32
C ALA A 153 -5.32 -12.39 30.00
N GLN A 154 -4.08 -12.21 29.54
CA GLN A 154 -2.91 -12.82 30.18
C GLN A 154 -2.70 -12.32 31.60
N ARG A 155 -2.87 -11.01 31.86
CA ARG A 155 -2.80 -10.44 33.21
C ARG A 155 -3.90 -11.00 34.10
N ALA A 156 -5.14 -11.02 33.63
CA ALA A 156 -6.26 -11.58 34.38
C ALA A 156 -6.05 -13.07 34.72
N ASN A 157 -5.53 -13.86 33.77
CA ASN A 157 -5.19 -15.26 34.01
C ASN A 157 -4.06 -15.41 35.03
N ALA A 158 -2.99 -14.62 34.92
CA ALA A 158 -1.88 -14.64 35.86
C ALA A 158 -2.33 -14.22 37.28
N ASP A 159 -3.16 -13.19 37.38
CA ASP A 159 -3.74 -12.72 38.65
C ASP A 159 -4.65 -13.79 39.26
N ALA A 160 -5.47 -14.47 38.45
CA ALA A 160 -6.30 -15.58 38.89
C ALA A 160 -5.46 -16.78 39.37
N GLU A 161 -4.38 -17.12 38.68
CA GLU A 161 -3.44 -18.17 39.10
C GLU A 161 -2.72 -17.82 40.41
N LEU A 162 -2.25 -16.58 40.55
CA LEU A 162 -1.63 -16.10 41.78
C LEU A 162 -2.62 -16.15 42.95
N TYR A 163 -3.85 -15.71 42.73
CA TYR A 163 -4.89 -15.75 43.73
C TYR A 163 -5.22 -17.19 44.15
N ALA A 164 -5.35 -18.12 43.19
CA ALA A 164 -5.57 -19.53 43.47
C ALA A 164 -4.42 -20.16 44.27
N ARG A 165 -3.17 -19.88 43.89
CA ARG A 165 -1.98 -20.35 44.63
C ARG A 165 -1.92 -19.77 46.05
N GLN A 166 -2.25 -18.49 46.20
CA GLN A 166 -2.29 -17.83 47.51
C GLN A 166 -3.35 -18.46 48.41
N GLN A 167 -4.55 -18.72 47.89
CA GLN A 167 -5.60 -19.41 48.64
C GLN A 167 -5.19 -20.83 49.03
N ALA A 168 -4.61 -21.60 48.11
CA ALA A 168 -4.13 -22.95 48.39
C ALA A 168 -3.07 -22.93 49.50
N ALA A 169 -2.03 -22.09 49.39
CA ALA A 169 -1.00 -21.96 50.40
C ALA A 169 -1.55 -21.50 51.77
N ASN A 170 -2.48 -20.54 51.79
CA ASN A 170 -3.14 -20.09 53.00
C ASN A 170 -3.98 -21.21 53.64
N SER A 171 -4.65 -22.03 52.84
CA SER A 171 -5.45 -23.15 53.32
C SER A 171 -4.57 -24.25 53.93
N GLU A 172 -3.42 -24.54 53.31
CA GLU A 172 -2.43 -25.50 53.83
C GLU A 172 -1.80 -25.01 55.13
N LEU A 173 -1.42 -23.73 55.20
CA LEU A 173 -0.91 -23.12 56.42
C LEU A 173 -1.95 -23.20 57.54
N TYR A 174 -3.19 -22.84 57.26
CA TYR A 174 -4.28 -22.92 58.24
C TYR A 174 -4.50 -24.36 58.72
N ALA A 175 -4.50 -25.34 57.81
CA ALA A 175 -4.62 -26.75 58.17
C ALA A 175 -3.47 -27.20 59.08
N LYS A 176 -2.22 -26.87 58.72
CA LYS A 176 -1.03 -27.20 59.53
C LYS A 176 -1.04 -26.51 60.89
N GLN A 177 -1.50 -25.27 60.96
CA GLN A 177 -1.67 -24.56 62.22
C GLN A 177 -2.71 -25.27 63.11
N LYS A 178 -3.84 -25.70 62.53
CA LYS A 178 -4.87 -26.44 63.28
C LYS A 178 -4.40 -27.83 63.72
N GLU A 179 -3.64 -28.53 62.88
CA GLU A 179 -2.98 -29.79 63.26
C GLU A 179 -2.00 -29.58 64.42
N ALA A 180 -1.16 -28.54 64.36
CA ALA A 180 -0.21 -28.20 65.41
C ALA A 180 -0.90 -27.78 66.72
N GLU A 181 -1.96 -26.98 66.64
CA GLU A 181 -2.81 -26.66 67.79
C GLU A 181 -3.43 -27.93 68.39
N GLY A 182 -3.92 -28.84 67.56
CA GLY A 182 -4.44 -30.15 67.97
C GLY A 182 -3.40 -30.96 68.74
N VAL A 183 -2.20 -31.16 68.19
CA VAL A 183 -1.10 -31.87 68.86
C VAL A 183 -0.69 -31.17 70.16
N ALA A 184 -0.63 -29.83 70.18
CA ALA A 184 -0.32 -29.08 71.38
C ALA A 184 -1.38 -29.27 72.48
N THR A 185 -2.68 -29.36 72.12
CA THR A 185 -3.74 -29.65 73.09
C THR A 185 -3.64 -31.07 73.64
N ILE A 186 -3.34 -32.07 72.79
CA ILE A 186 -3.10 -33.46 73.22
C ILE A 186 -1.88 -33.51 74.15
N GLY A 187 -0.78 -32.86 73.78
CA GLY A 187 0.43 -32.78 74.61
C GLY A 187 0.16 -32.11 75.96
N LYS A 188 -0.63 -31.02 75.99
CA LYS A 188 -1.08 -30.39 77.25
C LYS A 188 -1.94 -31.34 78.08
N ALA A 189 -2.88 -32.05 77.46
CA ALA A 189 -3.72 -33.03 78.16
C ALA A 189 -2.89 -34.17 78.75
N GLN A 190 -1.93 -34.71 77.99
CA GLN A 190 -0.99 -35.72 78.47
C GLN A 190 -0.10 -35.19 79.61
N ALA A 191 0.41 -33.96 79.50
CA ALA A 191 1.21 -33.35 80.56
C ALA A 191 0.41 -33.17 81.86
N ILE A 192 -0.86 -32.73 81.76
CA ILE A 192 -1.76 -32.62 82.92
C ILE A 192 -2.05 -34.01 83.50
N TYR A 193 -2.32 -35.00 82.66
CA TYR A 193 -2.57 -36.39 83.08
C TYR A 193 -1.37 -36.96 83.83
N LEU A 194 -0.17 -36.91 83.24
CA LEU A 194 1.06 -37.39 83.87
C LEU A 194 1.39 -36.60 85.15
N GLY A 195 1.18 -35.27 85.14
CA GLY A 195 1.34 -34.43 86.32
C GLY A 195 0.39 -34.79 87.47
N SER A 196 -0.85 -35.17 87.17
CA SER A 196 -1.82 -35.61 88.17
C SER A 196 -1.39 -36.91 88.85
N ILE A 197 -0.95 -37.91 88.08
CA ILE A 197 -0.45 -39.18 88.60
C ILE A 197 0.83 -38.97 89.42
N LEU A 198 1.76 -38.13 88.92
CA LEU A 198 2.99 -37.82 89.63
C LEU A 198 2.73 -37.16 90.99
N LYS A 199 1.72 -36.29 91.05
CA LYS A 199 1.27 -35.64 92.30
C LYS A 199 0.70 -36.67 93.28
N GLU A 200 -0.10 -37.63 92.82
CA GLU A 200 -0.65 -38.72 93.65
C GLU A 200 0.45 -39.68 94.16
N LEU A 201 1.48 -39.93 93.33
CA LEU A 201 2.62 -40.80 93.67
C LEU A 201 3.71 -40.09 94.49
N ASN A 202 3.45 -38.90 95.04
CA ASN A 202 4.43 -38.11 95.80
C ASN A 202 5.77 -37.91 95.06
N HIS A 203 5.72 -37.62 93.75
CA HIS A 203 6.90 -37.37 92.91
C HIS A 203 7.87 -38.56 92.78
N ASN A 204 7.38 -39.79 92.98
CA ASN A 204 8.17 -41.00 92.78
C ASN A 204 8.24 -41.40 91.28
N TYR A 205 9.29 -40.94 90.58
CA TYR A 205 9.50 -41.20 89.15
C TYR A 205 9.63 -42.68 88.77
N PRO A 206 10.37 -43.55 89.52
CA PRO A 206 10.42 -44.98 89.22
C PRO A 206 9.04 -45.66 89.13
N ALA A 207 8.15 -45.40 90.09
CA ALA A 207 6.81 -45.99 90.12
C ALA A 207 5.95 -45.52 88.93
N LEU A 208 6.05 -44.24 88.57
CA LEU A 208 5.36 -43.69 87.40
C LEU A 208 5.88 -44.32 86.09
N ARG A 209 7.19 -44.49 85.95
CA ARG A 209 7.80 -45.15 84.79
C ARG A 209 7.26 -46.57 84.65
N ASP A 210 7.28 -47.35 85.72
CA ASP A 210 6.84 -48.75 85.69
C ASP A 210 5.33 -48.85 85.37
N TYR A 211 4.51 -47.95 85.92
CA TYR A 211 3.08 -47.84 85.56
C TYR A 211 2.88 -47.55 84.07
N LEU A 212 3.62 -46.58 83.51
CA LEU A 212 3.55 -46.26 82.08
C LEU A 212 4.04 -47.42 81.21
N MET A 213 5.09 -48.14 81.63
CA MET A 213 5.60 -49.30 80.91
C MET A 213 4.59 -50.46 80.88
N ILE A 214 3.87 -50.67 81.98
CA ILE A 214 2.82 -51.69 82.07
C ILE A 214 1.61 -51.28 81.21
N ASN A 215 1.13 -50.03 81.33
CA ASN A 215 -0.05 -49.55 80.61
C ASN A 215 0.16 -49.52 79.09
N ASN A 216 1.32 -49.03 78.63
CA ASN A 216 1.66 -49.04 77.20
C ASN A 216 2.08 -50.43 76.68
N GLY A 217 2.04 -51.49 77.51
CA GLY A 217 2.33 -52.86 77.07
C GLY A 217 3.78 -53.12 76.66
N ILE A 218 4.73 -52.25 77.05
CA ILE A 218 6.14 -52.32 76.62
C ILE A 218 6.76 -53.68 76.94
N TYR A 219 6.38 -54.30 78.07
CA TYR A 219 6.85 -55.64 78.42
C TYR A 219 6.40 -56.72 77.43
N GLN A 220 5.18 -56.62 76.89
CA GLN A 220 4.68 -57.54 75.87
C GLN A 220 5.42 -57.32 74.55
N GLU A 221 5.67 -56.06 74.16
CA GLU A 221 6.43 -55.73 72.96
C GLU A 221 7.88 -56.20 73.04
N ILE A 222 8.55 -56.02 74.19
CA ILE A 222 9.91 -56.54 74.42
C ILE A 222 9.91 -58.07 74.35
N ALA A 223 8.94 -58.74 74.97
CA ALA A 223 8.83 -60.19 74.90
C ALA A 223 8.63 -60.68 73.46
N ASN A 224 7.75 -60.02 72.69
CA ASN A 224 7.52 -60.34 71.28
C ASN A 224 8.76 -60.10 70.42
N THR A 225 9.46 -58.97 70.61
CA THR A 225 10.68 -58.64 69.86
C THR A 225 11.79 -59.63 70.18
N ASN A 226 11.96 -60.00 71.45
CA ASN A 226 12.92 -61.02 71.86
C ASN A 226 12.54 -62.40 71.29
N ALA A 227 11.26 -62.76 71.30
CA ALA A 227 10.79 -64.00 70.71
C ALA A 227 11.02 -64.04 69.19
N GLN A 228 10.76 -62.94 68.47
CA GLN A 228 11.07 -62.82 67.03
C GLN A 228 12.57 -62.89 66.75
N ALA A 229 13.40 -62.22 67.56
CA ALA A 229 14.85 -62.30 67.44
C ALA A 229 15.35 -63.73 67.66
N VAL A 230 14.82 -64.43 68.68
CA VAL A 230 15.14 -65.84 68.95
C VAL A 230 14.59 -66.76 67.86
N GLN A 231 13.44 -66.48 67.27
CA GLN A 231 12.88 -67.24 66.14
C GLN A 231 13.73 -67.10 64.87
N GLY A 232 14.30 -65.91 64.63
CA GLY A 232 15.21 -65.64 63.52
C GLY A 232 16.60 -66.26 63.71
N MET A 233 17.02 -66.48 64.95
CA MET A 233 18.15 -67.34 65.25
C MET A 233 17.68 -68.79 65.10
N GLN A 234 18.01 -69.42 63.98
CA GLN A 234 17.94 -70.87 63.86
C GLN A 234 19.26 -71.44 64.41
N PRO A 235 19.42 -71.75 65.71
CA PRO A 235 20.63 -72.41 66.15
C PRO A 235 20.66 -73.80 65.51
N LYS A 236 21.58 -74.03 64.57
CA LYS A 236 22.01 -75.38 64.20
C LYS A 236 22.75 -75.95 65.41
N ILE A 237 21.98 -76.48 66.36
CA ILE A 237 22.55 -77.23 67.48
C ILE A 237 23.01 -78.56 66.89
N SER A 238 24.30 -78.67 66.60
CA SER A 238 24.92 -79.98 66.34
C SER A 238 24.83 -80.78 67.63
N ILE A 239 23.84 -81.66 67.72
CA ILE A 239 23.63 -82.53 68.85
C ILE A 239 24.80 -83.51 68.86
N TRP A 240 25.80 -83.28 69.73
CA TRP A 240 26.84 -84.25 70.04
C TRP A 240 26.20 -85.41 70.80
N SER A 241 25.56 -86.33 70.08
CA SER A 241 25.09 -87.60 70.61
C SER A 241 26.28 -88.56 70.71
N GLY A 242 27.20 -88.25 71.62
CA GLY A 242 28.29 -89.10 72.04
C GLY A 242 27.90 -89.86 73.31
N SER A 243 27.56 -91.14 73.15
CA SER A 243 27.51 -92.18 74.21
C SER A 243 26.39 -92.08 75.26
N ASN A 244 25.34 -92.86 75.00
CA ASN A 244 24.62 -93.59 76.03
C ASN A 244 25.56 -94.62 76.67
N SER A 245 25.91 -94.47 77.96
CA SER A 245 26.51 -95.54 78.77
C SER A 245 26.11 -95.40 80.23
N THR A 246 24.90 -95.85 80.53
CA THR A 246 24.48 -96.21 81.88
C THR A 246 25.15 -97.52 82.32
N GLU A 247 25.91 -97.39 83.40
CA GLU A 247 26.21 -98.37 84.46
C GLU A 247 27.19 -99.54 84.27
N SER A 248 28.28 -99.40 85.03
CA SER A 248 28.78 -100.33 86.04
C SER A 248 29.84 -101.39 85.67
N ASN A 249 30.96 -101.22 86.38
CA ASN A 249 31.79 -102.24 87.01
C ASN A 249 32.95 -102.88 86.22
N GLY A 250 34.17 -102.55 86.68
CA GLY A 250 35.26 -103.50 86.91
C GLY A 250 35.98 -104.12 85.71
N GLY A 251 37.30 -103.89 85.64
CA GLY A 251 38.22 -104.80 84.95
C GLY A 251 39.21 -104.13 84.01
N GLU A 252 40.47 -104.13 84.42
CA GLU A 252 41.65 -103.71 83.67
C GLU A 252 41.83 -104.46 82.34
N GLY A 253 42.37 -103.76 81.34
CA GLY A 253 43.07 -104.37 80.20
C GLY A 253 42.75 -103.76 78.83
N GLY A 254 43.61 -102.85 78.34
CA GLY A 254 43.70 -102.53 76.91
C GLY A 254 43.41 -101.07 76.49
N SER A 255 44.10 -100.10 77.09
CA SER A 255 43.96 -98.65 76.82
C SER A 255 44.86 -98.15 75.67
N GLY A 256 44.66 -98.65 74.44
CA GLY A 256 45.39 -98.13 73.27
C GLY A 256 44.55 -98.09 71.98
N LEU A 257 43.72 -99.11 71.74
CA LEU A 257 42.86 -99.15 70.55
C LEU A 257 41.57 -98.33 70.71
N LYS A 258 41.09 -98.12 71.94
CA LYS A 258 39.86 -97.37 72.23
C LYS A 258 40.02 -95.87 71.97
N ASP A 259 41.20 -95.33 72.23
CA ASP A 259 41.52 -93.92 72.01
C ASP A 259 41.71 -93.61 70.50
N VAL A 260 42.30 -94.53 69.73
CA VAL A 260 42.42 -94.38 68.27
C VAL A 260 41.07 -94.51 67.57
N ALA A 261 40.19 -95.40 68.05
CA ALA A 261 38.80 -95.48 67.55
C ALA A 261 37.98 -94.22 67.90
N GLY A 262 38.27 -93.59 69.04
CA GLY A 262 37.74 -92.28 69.41
C GLY A 262 38.17 -91.19 68.44
N LEU A 263 39.48 -91.10 68.16
CA LEU A 263 40.04 -90.16 67.19
C LEU A 263 39.45 -90.34 65.78
N TYR A 264 39.27 -91.58 65.32
CA TYR A 264 38.66 -91.87 64.02
C TYR A 264 37.16 -91.48 63.96
N ARG A 265 36.43 -91.54 65.08
CA ARG A 265 35.05 -91.05 65.17
C ARG A 265 34.95 -89.53 65.24
N MET A 266 36.01 -88.83 65.63
CA MET A 266 36.05 -87.36 65.70
C MET A 266 36.39 -86.70 64.35
N LEU A 267 36.97 -87.47 63.42
CA LEU A 267 37.37 -86.95 62.11
C LEU A 267 36.19 -86.47 61.24
N PRO A 268 35.07 -87.20 61.07
CA PRO A 268 33.99 -86.75 60.19
C PRO A 268 33.37 -85.39 60.59
N PRO A 269 33.03 -85.14 61.88
CA PRO A 269 32.53 -83.83 62.31
C PRO A 269 33.58 -82.71 62.21
N LEU A 270 34.86 -83.00 62.46
CA LEU A 270 35.94 -82.03 62.26
C LEU A 270 36.07 -81.64 60.78
N LEU A 271 35.93 -82.60 59.87
CA LEU A 271 35.99 -82.35 58.44
C LEU A 271 34.77 -81.55 57.96
N GLU A 272 33.58 -81.81 58.49
CA GLU A 272 32.37 -81.02 58.20
C GLU A 272 32.50 -79.57 58.71
N THR A 273 32.97 -79.36 59.95
CA THR A 273 33.14 -78.00 60.49
C THR A 273 34.22 -77.21 59.75
N VAL A 274 35.35 -77.83 59.39
CA VAL A 274 36.38 -77.20 58.57
C VAL A 274 35.85 -76.90 57.16
N HIS A 275 35.07 -77.81 56.57
CA HIS A 275 34.45 -77.59 55.27
C HIS A 275 33.45 -76.42 55.31
N GLU A 276 32.58 -76.34 56.31
CA GLU A 276 31.62 -75.25 56.47
C GLU A 276 32.29 -73.88 56.72
N GLN A 277 33.45 -73.86 57.41
CA GLN A 277 34.16 -72.60 57.73
C GLN A 277 35.15 -72.14 56.66
N THR A 278 35.73 -73.07 55.89
CA THR A 278 36.82 -72.76 54.94
C THR A 278 36.52 -73.13 53.49
N GLY A 279 35.44 -73.87 53.22
CA GLY A 279 35.00 -74.27 51.88
C GLY A 279 35.90 -75.30 51.18
N MET A 280 36.98 -75.79 51.82
CA MET A 280 37.89 -76.75 51.21
C MET A 280 37.43 -78.20 51.41
N GLN A 281 37.51 -79.03 50.37
CA GLN A 281 37.25 -80.47 50.46
C GLN A 281 38.49 -81.24 50.93
N PRO A 282 38.34 -82.27 51.78
CA PRO A 282 39.47 -83.08 52.19
C PRO A 282 40.09 -83.86 51.01
N PRO A 283 41.40 -84.17 51.05
CA PRO A 283 42.07 -84.94 50.01
C PRO A 283 41.39 -86.30 49.76
N ALA A 284 41.27 -86.71 48.49
CA ALA A 284 40.49 -87.87 48.05
C ALA A 284 40.87 -89.23 48.69
N TRP A 285 42.07 -89.35 49.26
CA TRP A 285 42.52 -90.56 49.95
C TRP A 285 42.07 -90.65 51.42
N LEU A 286 41.56 -89.54 51.99
CA LEU A 286 41.17 -89.45 53.41
C LEU A 286 39.67 -89.70 53.60
N ALA A 287 38.83 -89.07 52.78
CA ALA A 287 37.39 -89.30 52.70
C ALA A 287 36.81 -88.55 51.50
N THR A 288 35.82 -89.13 50.83
CA THR A 288 34.91 -88.41 49.92
C THR A 288 33.61 -88.12 50.68
N LEU A 289 33.34 -86.86 50.99
CA LEU A 289 32.05 -86.48 51.57
C LEU A 289 30.94 -86.69 50.53
N PRO A 290 29.78 -87.27 50.90
CA PRO A 290 28.64 -87.33 49.99
C PRO A 290 28.19 -85.91 49.64
N ASP A 291 28.02 -85.66 48.35
CA ASP A 291 27.65 -84.35 47.78
C ASP A 291 26.24 -83.98 48.25
N HIS A 292 26.14 -83.08 49.24
CA HIS A 292 24.88 -82.55 49.73
C HIS A 292 24.54 -81.28 48.95
N LYS A 293 23.50 -81.36 48.11
CA LYS A 293 22.75 -80.19 47.65
C LYS A 293 22.13 -79.43 48.82
#